data_AF-A0A7S3WVL1-F1
#
_entry.id   AF-A0A7S3WVL1-F1
#
_cell.length_a   1.000
_cell.length_b   1.000
_cell.length_c   1.000
_cell.angle_alpha   90.00
_cell.angle_beta   90.00
_cell.angle_gamma   90.00
#
_symmetry.space_group_name_H-M   'P 1'
#
loop_
_entity.id
_entity.type
_entity.pdbx_description
1 polymer ?
#
loop_
_entity_poly.entity_id
_entity_poly.type
_entity_poly.pdbx_seq_one_letter_code
_entity_poly.pdbx_strand_id
1 'polypeptide(L)'
;SVRGTPYEEKDLFVKNFMKVFKESLPKDTVIKEFEKLDFTAIHEWRKNEREARLNRTKEEKEKASKETNAKKAYYAHAIVNNIRERLGAVGLEPPQLFRGRGEHPKQGLLKKRTFPEACTINCAQDAPVPRVFGMPGHAWKDIVHENTVQWIASFEDGLLGEVKYVSFAATSGLKGAPDLLKYD
;
A
#
# COMPACT_ATOMS: atom_id res chain seq x y z
N SER A 1 -14.71 7.18 3.15
CA SER A 1 -13.57 7.79 2.44
C SER A 1 -13.95 8.20 1.03
N VAL A 2 -14.88 7.51 0.37
CA VAL A 2 -15.36 7.88 -0.96
C VAL A 2 -16.43 8.98 -0.93
N ARG A 3 -17.24 9.04 0.13
CA ARG A 3 -18.26 10.08 0.31
C ARG A 3 -17.65 11.50 0.28
N GLY A 4 -18.25 12.41 -0.47
CA GLY A 4 -17.77 13.77 -0.75
C GLY A 4 -16.70 13.83 -1.85
N THR A 5 -16.66 12.84 -2.75
CA THR A 5 -15.67 12.79 -3.85
C THR A 5 -16.36 12.38 -5.15
N PRO A 6 -15.82 12.76 -6.32
CA PRO A 6 -16.48 12.46 -7.60
C PRO A 6 -16.75 10.96 -7.87
N TYR A 7 -16.11 10.06 -7.13
CA TYR A 7 -16.33 8.61 -7.27
C TYR A 7 -17.63 8.14 -6.62
N GLU A 8 -18.24 8.91 -5.70
CA GLU A 8 -19.49 8.52 -5.06
C GLU A 8 -20.69 8.56 -6.02
N GLU A 9 -20.61 9.43 -7.02
CA GLU A 9 -21.67 9.65 -8.02
C GLU A 9 -21.47 8.79 -9.28
N LYS A 10 -20.39 8.01 -9.35
CA LYS A 10 -20.09 7.17 -10.52
C LYS A 10 -20.83 5.84 -10.45
N ASP A 11 -21.78 5.61 -11.35
CA ASP A 11 -22.54 4.36 -11.47
C ASP A 11 -21.65 3.12 -11.53
N LEU A 12 -20.59 3.15 -12.35
CA LEU A 12 -19.67 2.02 -12.47
C LEU A 12 -18.93 1.73 -11.15
N PHE A 13 -18.57 2.79 -10.41
CA PHE A 13 -17.90 2.66 -9.12
C PHE A 13 -18.85 2.05 -8.09
N VAL A 14 -20.08 2.55 -7.98
CA VAL A 14 -21.11 2.05 -7.05
C VAL A 14 -21.47 0.60 -7.37
N LYS A 15 -21.64 0.27 -8.66
CA LYS A 15 -21.91 -1.10 -9.12
C LYS A 15 -20.80 -2.08 -8.72
N ASN A 16 -19.55 -1.71 -8.99
CA ASN A 16 -18.40 -2.53 -8.63
C ASN A 16 -18.21 -2.65 -7.11
N PHE A 17 -18.41 -1.55 -6.38
CA PHE A 17 -18.41 -1.55 -4.92
C PHE A 17 -19.45 -2.52 -4.37
N MET A 18 -20.70 -2.45 -4.85
CA MET A 18 -21.78 -3.33 -4.38
C MET A 18 -21.49 -4.80 -4.60
N LYS A 19 -20.85 -5.14 -5.72
CA LYS A 19 -20.41 -6.51 -5.99
C LYS A 19 -19.43 -6.98 -4.91
N VAL A 20 -18.32 -6.28 -4.72
CA VAL A 20 -17.27 -6.69 -3.77
C VAL A 20 -17.72 -6.57 -2.31
N PHE A 21 -18.64 -5.64 -2.02
CA PHE A 21 -19.20 -5.47 -0.70
C PHE A 21 -20.06 -6.69 -0.32
N LYS A 22 -20.95 -7.15 -1.21
CA LYS A 22 -21.73 -8.38 -0.99
C LYS A 22 -20.85 -9.61 -0.81
N GLU A 23 -19.78 -9.74 -1.61
CA GLU A 23 -18.81 -10.84 -1.48
C GLU A 23 -18.05 -10.82 -0.13
N SER A 24 -17.93 -9.64 0.50
CA SER A 24 -17.24 -9.48 1.79
C SER A 24 -18.11 -9.75 3.02
N LEU A 25 -19.42 -9.91 2.82
CA LEU A 25 -20.40 -10.08 3.90
C LEU A 25 -20.73 -11.57 4.12
N PRO A 26 -21.24 -11.94 5.31
CA PRO A 26 -21.81 -13.25 5.54
C PRO A 26 -22.89 -13.61 4.50
N LYS A 27 -22.96 -14.89 4.12
CA LYS A 27 -23.83 -15.37 3.02
C LYS A 27 -25.32 -15.13 3.26
N ASP A 28 -25.73 -15.01 4.51
CA ASP A 28 -27.09 -14.75 4.98
C ASP A 28 -27.46 -13.25 4.99
N THR A 29 -26.52 -12.37 4.61
CA THR A 29 -26.76 -10.92 4.63
C THR A 29 -27.75 -10.49 3.54
N VAL A 30 -28.88 -9.91 3.96
CA VAL A 30 -29.97 -9.49 3.07
C VAL A 30 -29.75 -8.07 2.53
N ILE A 31 -28.69 -7.86 1.74
CA ILE A 31 -28.43 -6.58 1.06
C ILE A 31 -28.66 -6.73 -0.44
N LYS A 32 -29.64 -5.99 -0.97
CA LYS A 32 -30.06 -6.07 -2.38
C LYS A 32 -29.69 -4.82 -3.16
N GLU A 33 -30.14 -3.67 -2.71
CA GLU A 33 -30.06 -2.37 -3.39
C GLU A 33 -29.12 -1.43 -2.63
N PHE A 34 -28.35 -0.61 -3.36
CA PHE A 34 -27.38 0.31 -2.76
C PHE A 34 -28.10 1.51 -2.11
N GLU A 35 -29.19 1.93 -2.73
CA GLU A 35 -30.02 3.08 -2.36
C GLU A 35 -30.65 2.90 -0.98
N LYS A 36 -30.77 1.66 -0.52
CA LYS A 36 -31.26 1.31 0.83
C LYS A 36 -30.17 1.29 1.89
N LEU A 37 -28.90 1.47 1.52
CA LEU A 37 -27.77 1.47 2.45
C LEU A 37 -27.49 2.88 2.95
N ASP A 38 -27.59 3.07 4.27
CA ASP A 38 -27.20 4.32 4.91
C ASP A 38 -25.81 4.18 5.57
N PHE A 39 -24.83 4.88 5.01
CA PHE A 39 -23.46 4.95 5.54
C PHE A 39 -23.21 6.21 6.38
N THR A 40 -24.25 6.97 6.76
CA THR A 40 -24.12 8.28 7.45
C THR A 40 -23.48 8.14 8.82
N ALA A 41 -23.91 7.19 9.65
CA ALA A 41 -23.29 6.97 10.96
C ALA A 41 -21.77 6.66 10.86
N ILE A 42 -21.37 5.82 9.90
CA ILE A 42 -19.95 5.50 9.64
C ILE A 42 -19.20 6.75 9.15
N HIS A 43 -19.83 7.55 8.29
CA HIS A 43 -19.23 8.77 7.78
C HIS A 43 -18.99 9.80 8.88
N GLU A 44 -19.98 10.05 9.73
CA GLU A 44 -19.91 10.98 10.86
C GLU A 44 -18.84 10.54 11.86
N TRP A 45 -18.82 9.26 12.24
CA TRP A 45 -17.77 8.73 13.10
C TRP A 45 -16.36 8.97 12.52
N ARG A 46 -16.16 8.71 11.22
CA ARG A 46 -14.87 8.96 10.55
C ARG A 46 -14.51 10.45 10.49
N LYS A 47 -15.49 11.33 10.35
CA LYS A 47 -15.29 12.78 10.37
C LYS A 47 -14.82 13.22 11.75
N ASN A 48 -15.51 12.77 12.81
CA ASN A 48 -15.16 13.07 14.20
C ASN A 48 -13.76 12.55 14.55
N GLU A 49 -13.40 11.32 14.16
CA GLU A 49 -12.05 10.77 14.32
C GLU A 49 -10.96 11.60 13.63
N ARG A 50 -11.27 12.11 12.43
CA ARG A 50 -10.35 13.00 11.69
C ARG A 50 -10.18 14.32 12.41
N GLU A 51 -11.26 14.93 12.90
CA GLU A 51 -11.24 16.20 13.64
C GLU A 51 -10.48 16.05 14.96
N ALA A 52 -10.77 15.00 15.73
CA ALA A 52 -10.03 14.67 16.95
C ALA A 52 -8.53 14.51 16.68
N ARG A 53 -8.16 13.81 15.60
CA ARG A 53 -6.74 13.67 15.20
C ARG A 53 -6.09 15.00 14.82
N LEU A 54 -6.82 15.89 14.15
CA LEU A 54 -6.31 17.22 13.78
C LEU A 54 -6.19 18.15 15.00
N ASN A 55 -7.05 17.99 16.00
CA ASN A 55 -7.08 18.79 17.22
C ASN A 55 -6.11 18.30 18.31
N ARG A 56 -5.37 17.21 18.08
CA ARG A 56 -4.29 16.76 18.98
C ARG A 56 -3.27 17.86 19.24
N THR A 57 -2.70 17.82 20.44
CA THR A 57 -1.66 18.79 20.84
C THR A 57 -0.41 18.61 19.98
N LYS A 58 0.44 19.63 19.94
CA LYS A 58 1.73 19.55 19.23
C LYS A 58 2.58 18.40 19.78
N GLU A 59 2.63 18.24 21.10
CA GLU A 59 3.38 17.17 21.77
C GLU A 59 2.89 15.78 21.39
N GLU A 60 1.57 15.56 21.35
CA GLU A 60 0.98 14.28 20.92
C GLU A 60 1.29 13.97 19.46
N LYS A 61 1.21 14.97 18.57
CA LYS A 61 1.55 14.83 17.16
C LYS A 61 3.03 14.51 16.97
N GLU A 62 3.92 15.17 17.72
CA GLU A 62 5.35 14.91 17.70
C GLU A 62 5.67 13.50 18.21
N LYS A 63 5.06 13.07 19.32
CA LYS A 63 5.22 11.71 19.86
C LYS A 63 4.78 10.66 18.84
N ALA A 64 3.58 10.80 18.26
CA ALA A 64 3.06 9.87 17.25
C ALA A 64 3.94 9.84 15.99
N SER A 65 4.47 10.99 15.57
CA SER A 65 5.40 11.09 14.45
C SER A 65 6.73 10.37 14.74
N LYS A 66 7.32 10.59 15.92
CA LYS A 66 8.55 9.91 16.37
C LYS A 66 8.37 8.39 16.41
N GLU A 67 7.28 7.90 17.00
CA GLU A 67 6.97 6.47 17.05
C GLU A 67 6.80 5.86 15.64
N THR A 68 6.10 6.57 14.75
CA THR A 68 5.91 6.14 13.36
C THR A 68 7.23 6.12 12.60
N ASN A 69 8.09 7.13 12.78
CA ASN A 69 9.37 7.23 12.13
C ASN A 69 10.36 6.18 12.65
N ALA A 70 10.35 5.89 13.95
CA ALA A 70 11.18 4.82 14.53
C ALA A 70 10.85 3.46 13.92
N LYS A 71 9.55 3.14 13.76
CA LYS A 71 9.11 1.90 13.08
C LYS A 71 9.54 1.86 11.62
N LYS A 72 9.46 2.98 10.91
CA LYS A 72 9.88 3.08 9.50
C LYS A 72 11.40 3.02 9.33
N ALA A 73 12.17 3.51 10.29
CA ALA A 73 13.63 3.60 10.20
C ALA A 73 14.29 2.23 9.98
N TYR A 74 13.72 1.18 10.60
CA TYR A 74 14.18 -0.20 10.45
C TYR A 74 14.11 -0.68 8.98
N TYR A 75 13.13 -0.22 8.22
CA TYR A 75 12.90 -0.60 6.82
C TYR A 75 13.33 0.48 5.82
N ALA A 76 14.00 1.55 6.28
CA ALA A 76 14.25 2.73 5.44
C ALA A 76 15.50 2.63 4.56
N HIS A 77 16.36 1.64 4.80
CA HIS A 77 17.65 1.52 4.11
C HIS A 77 17.93 0.06 3.76
N ALA A 78 18.73 -0.14 2.72
CA ALA A 78 19.38 -1.40 2.40
C ALA A 78 20.89 -1.17 2.26
N ILE A 79 21.68 -2.22 2.42
CA ILE A 79 23.13 -2.17 2.21
C ILE A 79 23.40 -2.71 0.80
N VAL A 80 24.06 -1.92 -0.03
CA VAL A 80 24.48 -2.30 -1.38
C VAL A 80 25.95 -1.98 -1.51
N ASN A 81 26.79 -2.98 -1.81
CA ASN A 81 28.24 -2.83 -1.93
C ASN A 81 28.87 -2.11 -0.72
N ASN A 82 28.46 -2.48 0.50
CA ASN A 82 28.86 -1.86 1.77
C ASN A 82 28.44 -0.39 1.96
N ILE A 83 27.62 0.16 1.06
CA ILE A 83 27.04 1.49 1.19
C ILE A 83 25.61 1.37 1.69
N ARG A 84 25.29 2.16 2.72
CA ARG A 84 23.91 2.26 3.24
C ARG A 84 23.09 3.18 2.34
N GLU A 85 22.23 2.59 1.53
CA GLU A 85 21.40 3.31 0.57
C GLU A 85 19.96 3.44 1.08
N ARG A 86 19.36 4.61 0.83
CA ARG A 86 17.99 4.90 1.26
C ARG A 86 16.98 4.27 0.30
N LEU A 87 15.99 3.57 0.86
CA LEU A 87 14.87 3.01 0.11
C LEU A 87 13.80 4.08 -0.16
N GLY A 88 13.06 3.90 -1.24
CA GLY A 88 11.89 4.70 -1.57
C GLY A 88 10.69 4.36 -0.68
N ALA A 89 9.49 4.34 -1.25
CA ALA A 89 8.30 3.94 -0.51
C ALA A 89 8.30 2.42 -0.26
N VAL A 90 8.57 2.01 0.97
CA VAL A 90 8.60 0.58 1.39
C VAL A 90 7.23 0.12 1.93
N GLY A 91 6.35 1.06 2.27
CA GLY A 91 5.02 0.73 2.77
C GLY A 91 4.09 0.24 1.66
N LEU A 92 3.56 -0.97 1.82
CA LEU A 92 2.49 -1.48 0.96
C LEU A 92 1.21 -0.66 1.17
N GLU A 93 0.47 -0.45 0.08
CA GLU A 93 -0.81 0.23 0.15
C GLU A 93 -1.79 -0.57 1.02
N PRO A 94 -2.49 0.07 1.97
CA PRO A 94 -3.55 -0.59 2.71
C PRO A 94 -4.71 -0.99 1.76
N PRO A 95 -5.51 -2.00 2.13
CA PRO A 95 -6.68 -2.38 1.34
C PRO A 95 -7.65 -1.21 1.23
N GLN A 96 -8.13 -0.96 0.01
CA GLN A 96 -9.01 0.17 -0.29
C GLN A 96 -9.82 -0.09 -1.57
N LEU A 97 -10.89 0.68 -1.77
CA LEU A 97 -11.59 0.69 -3.06
C LEU A 97 -10.69 1.35 -4.12
N PHE A 98 -10.59 0.72 -5.27
CA PHE A 98 -9.73 1.18 -6.36
C PHE A 98 -10.32 2.41 -7.05
N ARG A 99 -9.54 3.48 -7.09
CA ARG A 99 -9.91 4.78 -7.66
C ARG A 99 -9.16 5.00 -8.98
N GLY A 100 -9.53 4.23 -9.98
CA GLY A 100 -8.95 4.32 -11.32
C GLY A 100 -9.32 5.65 -11.99
N ARG A 101 -8.37 6.23 -12.73
CA ARG A 101 -8.57 7.50 -13.45
C ARG A 101 -9.51 7.31 -14.65
N GLY A 102 -10.23 8.36 -15.05
CA GLY A 102 -11.17 8.31 -16.16
C GLY A 102 -12.29 7.29 -15.93
N GLU A 103 -12.66 6.55 -16.98
CA GLU A 103 -13.66 5.47 -16.95
C GLU A 103 -13.01 4.08 -16.81
N HIS A 104 -12.08 3.94 -15.87
CA HIS A 104 -11.39 2.68 -15.67
C HIS A 104 -12.37 1.58 -15.23
N PRO A 105 -12.44 0.41 -15.92
CA PRO A 105 -13.48 -0.58 -15.70
C PRO A 105 -13.48 -1.21 -14.30
N LYS A 106 -12.30 -1.25 -13.66
CA LYS A 106 -12.10 -1.77 -12.29
C LYS A 106 -12.36 -0.77 -11.16
N GLN A 107 -12.74 0.48 -11.45
CA GLN A 107 -13.01 1.48 -10.41
C GLN A 107 -14.11 0.98 -9.46
N GLY A 108 -13.94 1.17 -8.15
CA GLY A 108 -14.89 0.68 -7.13
C GLY A 108 -14.67 -0.76 -6.68
N LEU A 109 -13.85 -1.57 -7.35
CA LEU A 109 -13.47 -2.89 -6.85
C LEU A 109 -12.55 -2.79 -5.63
N LEU A 110 -12.56 -3.82 -4.79
CA LEU A 110 -11.70 -3.90 -3.62
C LEU A 110 -10.27 -4.28 -4.02
N LYS A 111 -9.33 -3.37 -3.82
CA LYS A 111 -7.91 -3.70 -3.77
C LYS A 111 -7.62 -4.36 -2.42
N LYS A 112 -7.31 -5.66 -2.46
CA LYS A 112 -7.10 -6.49 -1.28
C LYS A 112 -5.77 -6.17 -0.60
N ARG A 113 -5.61 -6.66 0.63
CA ARG A 113 -4.33 -6.60 1.34
C ARG A 113 -3.33 -7.50 0.63
N THR A 114 -2.15 -6.96 0.33
CA THR A 114 -1.00 -7.77 -0.10
C THR A 114 -0.39 -8.48 1.11
N PHE A 115 -0.20 -9.80 0.98
CA PHE A 115 0.40 -10.66 1.99
C PHE A 115 1.83 -11.05 1.58
N PRO A 116 2.69 -11.51 2.52
CA PRO A 116 4.05 -11.96 2.24
C PRO A 116 4.16 -12.96 1.08
N GLU A 117 3.16 -13.82 0.90
CA GLU A 117 3.09 -14.85 -0.15
C GLU A 117 2.90 -14.27 -1.56
N ALA A 118 2.60 -12.98 -1.67
CA ALA A 118 2.57 -12.25 -2.93
C ALA A 118 3.87 -11.46 -3.18
N CYS A 119 4.81 -11.46 -2.23
CA CYS A 119 6.04 -10.67 -2.27
C CYS A 119 7.26 -11.56 -2.54
N THR A 120 8.03 -11.23 -3.57
CA THR A 120 9.35 -11.81 -3.85
C THR A 120 10.43 -10.85 -3.32
N ILE A 121 11.40 -11.38 -2.58
CA ILE A 121 12.54 -10.59 -2.08
C ILE A 121 13.74 -10.82 -2.99
N ASN A 122 14.45 -9.75 -3.33
CA ASN A 122 15.72 -9.82 -4.04
C ASN A 122 16.84 -9.30 -3.14
N CYS A 123 17.82 -10.15 -2.85
CA CYS A 123 18.99 -9.81 -2.05
C CYS A 123 20.23 -10.54 -2.60
N ALA A 124 21.43 -10.18 -2.13
CA ALA A 124 22.62 -10.94 -2.49
C ALA A 124 22.55 -12.36 -1.91
N GLN A 125 23.25 -13.31 -2.53
CA GLN A 125 23.25 -14.72 -2.13
C GLN A 125 23.86 -14.95 -0.74
N ASP A 126 24.80 -14.10 -0.35
CA ASP A 126 25.46 -14.08 0.95
C ASP A 126 24.80 -13.14 1.96
N ALA A 127 23.76 -12.40 1.56
CA ALA A 127 23.05 -11.50 2.45
C ALA A 127 22.02 -12.24 3.33
N PRO A 128 21.80 -11.78 4.58
CA PRO A 128 20.74 -12.33 5.41
C PRO A 128 19.37 -12.03 4.81
N VAL A 129 18.60 -13.08 4.53
CA VAL A 129 17.23 -12.94 4.03
C VAL A 129 16.33 -12.31 5.10
N PRO A 130 15.60 -11.21 4.79
CA PRO A 130 14.64 -10.62 5.72
C PRO A 130 13.59 -11.64 6.18
N ARG A 131 13.27 -11.69 7.47
CA ARG A 131 12.20 -12.56 7.98
C ARG A 131 10.84 -11.87 7.90
N VAL A 132 9.79 -12.64 7.64
CA VAL A 132 8.41 -12.17 7.83
C VAL A 132 8.17 -11.93 9.33
N PHE A 133 7.83 -10.70 9.71
CA PHE A 133 7.62 -10.31 11.12
C PHE A 133 6.13 -10.14 11.46
N GLY A 134 5.73 -10.60 12.64
CA GLY A 134 4.39 -10.38 13.18
C GLY A 134 3.28 -11.21 12.52
N MET A 135 3.62 -12.19 11.67
CA MET A 135 2.68 -13.06 10.96
C MET A 135 3.15 -14.53 11.02
N PRO A 136 2.93 -15.24 12.14
CA PRO A 136 3.31 -16.64 12.26
C PRO A 136 2.66 -17.51 11.17
N GLY A 137 3.43 -18.45 10.60
CA GLY A 137 2.96 -19.33 9.53
C GLY A 137 3.02 -18.73 8.11
N HIS A 138 3.38 -17.45 7.97
CA HIS A 138 3.57 -16.80 6.67
C HIS A 138 5.00 -16.89 6.17
N ALA A 139 5.16 -16.87 4.85
CA ALA A 139 6.45 -16.88 4.17
C ALA A 139 6.45 -15.94 2.96
N TRP A 140 7.64 -15.53 2.53
CA TRP A 140 7.77 -14.83 1.25
C TRP A 140 7.39 -15.75 0.10
N LYS A 141 6.89 -15.16 -1.00
CA LYS A 141 6.60 -15.90 -2.23
C LYS A 141 7.83 -16.63 -2.73
N ASP A 142 8.93 -15.90 -2.81
CA ASP A 142 10.20 -16.38 -3.34
C ASP A 142 11.36 -15.48 -2.87
N ILE A 143 12.58 -16.02 -2.90
CA ILE A 143 13.83 -15.31 -2.64
C ILE A 143 14.73 -15.47 -3.86
N VAL A 144 15.07 -14.37 -4.51
CA VAL A 144 15.91 -14.35 -5.70
C VAL A 144 17.20 -13.55 -5.47
N HIS A 145 18.18 -13.76 -6.34
CA HIS A 145 19.50 -13.15 -6.28
C HIS A 145 19.88 -12.54 -7.64
N GLU A 146 19.07 -11.59 -8.11
CA GLU A 146 19.25 -10.92 -9.40
C GLU A 146 20.08 -9.64 -9.23
N ASN A 147 21.32 -9.66 -9.71
CA ASN A 147 22.24 -8.52 -9.62
C ASN A 147 22.20 -7.57 -10.84
N THR A 148 21.35 -7.86 -11.83
CA THR A 148 21.14 -7.03 -13.03
C THR A 148 19.99 -6.02 -12.87
N VAL A 149 19.32 -6.02 -11.72
CA VAL A 149 18.15 -5.18 -11.41
C VAL A 149 18.39 -4.34 -10.15
N GLN A 150 17.60 -3.28 -9.98
CA GLN A 150 17.74 -2.33 -8.85
C GLN A 150 16.65 -2.45 -7.78
N TRP A 151 15.70 -3.38 -7.93
CA TRP A 151 14.62 -3.56 -6.97
C TRP A 151 15.02 -4.57 -5.90
N ILE A 152 14.55 -4.36 -4.66
CA ILE A 152 14.86 -5.23 -3.50
C ILE A 152 13.68 -6.12 -3.10
N ALA A 153 12.47 -5.77 -3.54
CA ALA A 153 11.29 -6.60 -3.41
C ALA A 153 10.34 -6.29 -4.57
N SER A 154 9.59 -7.28 -5.00
CA SER A 154 8.48 -7.14 -5.94
C SER A 154 7.23 -7.76 -5.36
N PHE A 155 6.07 -7.25 -5.75
CA PHE A 155 4.79 -7.80 -5.32
C PHE A 155 3.70 -7.53 -6.34
N GLU A 156 2.72 -8.43 -6.42
CA GLU A 156 1.52 -8.22 -7.23
C GLU A 156 0.40 -7.64 -6.36
N ASP A 157 -0.31 -6.64 -6.88
CA ASP A 157 -1.38 -5.98 -6.13
C ASP A 157 -2.75 -6.66 -6.23
N GLY A 158 -2.81 -7.79 -6.96
CA GLY A 158 -3.94 -8.70 -7.09
C GLY A 158 -5.17 -8.14 -7.81
N LEU A 159 -5.22 -6.83 -8.07
CA LEU A 159 -6.35 -6.20 -8.77
C LEU A 159 -6.01 -5.93 -10.23
N LEU A 160 -4.87 -5.29 -10.50
CA LEU A 160 -4.45 -4.98 -11.86
C LEU A 160 -3.62 -6.10 -12.49
N GLY A 161 -3.04 -6.98 -11.67
CA GLY A 161 -2.06 -7.98 -12.12
C GLY A 161 -0.70 -7.37 -12.45
N GLU A 162 -0.50 -6.09 -12.12
CA GLU A 162 0.76 -5.40 -12.32
C GLU A 162 1.73 -5.73 -11.19
N VAL A 163 2.96 -6.08 -11.57
CA VAL A 163 4.07 -6.25 -10.62
C VAL A 163 4.58 -4.87 -10.23
N LYS A 164 4.60 -4.63 -8.92
CA LYS A 164 5.14 -3.42 -8.29
C LYS A 164 6.47 -3.74 -7.65
N TYR A 165 7.33 -2.73 -7.60
CA TYR A 165 8.70 -2.87 -7.12
C TYR A 165 9.00 -1.90 -5.99
N VAL A 166 9.68 -2.39 -4.96
CA VAL A 166 10.35 -1.55 -3.96
C VAL A 166 11.75 -1.26 -4.47
N SER A 167 12.02 0.02 -4.73
CA SER A 167 13.28 0.52 -5.27
C SER A 167 13.91 1.56 -4.34
N PHE A 168 15.17 1.90 -4.61
CA PHE A 168 15.89 2.95 -3.91
C PHE A 168 15.30 4.34 -4.15
N ALA A 169 15.48 5.24 -3.18
CA ALA A 169 15.04 6.62 -3.26
C ALA A 169 15.76 7.37 -4.38
N ALA A 170 15.14 8.42 -4.94
CA ALA A 170 15.79 9.25 -5.96
C ALA A 170 17.11 9.88 -5.50
N THR A 171 17.25 10.12 -4.19
CA THR A 171 18.48 10.66 -3.57
C THR A 171 19.56 9.60 -3.32
N SER A 172 19.34 8.34 -3.68
CA SER A 172 20.35 7.27 -3.56
C SER A 172 21.41 7.40 -4.65
N GLY A 173 22.63 6.93 -4.38
CA GLY A 173 23.69 6.91 -5.39
C GLY A 173 23.31 6.08 -6.62
N LEU A 174 22.56 4.99 -6.40
CA LEU A 174 22.05 4.08 -7.43
C LEU A 174 21.06 4.72 -8.41
N LYS A 175 20.34 5.77 -7.99
CA LYS A 175 19.41 6.51 -8.86
C LYS A 175 20.02 7.80 -9.39
N GLY A 176 20.91 8.46 -8.64
CA GLY A 176 21.52 9.73 -9.04
C GLY A 176 22.47 9.62 -10.24
N ALA A 177 23.33 8.60 -10.29
CA ALA A 177 24.32 8.47 -11.38
C ALA A 177 23.67 8.24 -12.77
N PRO A 178 22.68 7.34 -12.92
CA PRO A 178 21.96 7.21 -14.19
C PRO A 178 21.15 8.46 -14.56
N ASP A 179 20.69 9.24 -13.58
CA ASP A 179 19.89 10.44 -13.86
C ASP A 179 20.75 11.57 -14.43
N LEU A 180 21.99 11.74 -13.93
CA LEU A 180 22.97 12.67 -14.49
C LEU A 180 23.23 12.37 -15.98
N LEU A 181 23.45 11.10 -16.31
CA LEU A 181 23.70 10.64 -17.69
C LEU A 181 22.52 10.81 -18.66
N LYS A 182 21.31 11.13 -18.18
CA LYS A 182 20.18 11.46 -19.08
C LYS A 182 20.23 12.90 -19.59
N TYR A 183 20.95 13.77 -18.89
CA TYR A 183 21.05 15.19 -19.20
C TYR A 183 22.35 15.55 -19.93
N ASP A 184 23.32 14.64 -19.95
CA ASP A 184 24.51 14.67 -20.79
C ASP A 184 24.22 14.08 -22.19
#